data_AF-A0A379SI69-F1
#
_entry.id   AF-A0A379SI69-F1
#
_cell.length_a   1.000
_cell.length_b   1.000
_cell.length_c   1.000
_cell.angle_alpha   90.00
_cell.angle_beta   90.00
_cell.angle_gamma   90.00
#
_symmetry.space_group_name_H-M   'P 1'
#
loop_
_entity.id
_entity.type
_entity.pdbx_description
1 polymer ?
#
loop_
_entity_poly.entity_id
_entity_poly.type
_entity_poly.pdbx_seq_one_letter_code
_entity_poly.pdbx_strand_id
1 'polypeptide(L)'
;MFVAAGQFIVSPVWENNVQVCVSLMSQAADRGVSLLVLPEGILARDDIDIDLPIRVAQSLDGAFMTRLQEESAHNNMTTIFTILVPSTPGRAVNMLVALRAGNIVAHYAKLHLYDAFSMQESHTIDAGTVIAPVLDVEGFKGRAHDLL
;
A
#
# COMPACT_ATOMS: atom_id res chain seq x y z
N MET A 1 -6.63 14.98 -15.18
CA MET A 1 -5.86 14.26 -14.16
C MET A 1 -5.35 15.18 -13.05
N PHE A 2 -5.98 15.10 -11.88
CA PHE A 2 -5.40 15.61 -10.63
C PHE A 2 -4.72 14.47 -9.88
N VAL A 3 -3.58 14.76 -9.26
CA VAL A 3 -2.83 13.80 -8.43
C VAL A 3 -2.75 14.35 -7.01
N ALA A 4 -2.94 13.49 -6.02
CA ALA A 4 -2.79 13.82 -4.61
C ALA A 4 -1.82 12.84 -3.93
N ALA A 5 -1.09 13.35 -2.94
CA ALA A 5 -0.31 12.55 -2.02
C ALA A 5 -0.93 12.65 -0.62
N GLY A 6 -1.26 11.50 -0.02
CA GLY A 6 -1.70 11.41 1.36
C GLY A 6 -0.51 11.22 2.29
N GLN A 7 -0.58 11.80 3.48
CA GLN A 7 0.44 11.64 4.52
C GLN A 7 -0.24 11.55 5.89
N PHE A 8 0.15 10.55 6.68
CA PHE A 8 -0.33 10.36 8.04
C PHE A 8 0.68 9.54 8.86
N ILE A 9 0.52 9.55 10.18
CA ILE A 9 1.32 8.72 11.09
C ILE A 9 0.66 7.35 11.18
N VAL A 10 1.40 6.31 10.81
CA VAL A 10 0.93 4.92 10.91
C VAL A 10 0.92 4.50 12.38
N SER A 11 -0.26 4.13 12.88
CA SER A 11 -0.51 3.58 14.22
C SER A 11 -0.11 2.11 14.32
N PRO A 12 0.15 1.57 15.51
CA PRO A 12 0.28 0.11 15.72
C PRO A 12 -1.05 -0.66 15.53
N VAL A 13 -2.19 0.04 15.46
CA VAL A 13 -3.53 -0.57 15.33
C VAL A 13 -4.03 -0.34 13.91
N TRP A 14 -4.12 -1.40 13.11
CA TRP A 14 -4.45 -1.31 11.68
C TRP A 14 -5.86 -0.75 11.43
N GLU A 15 -6.80 -0.97 12.36
CA GLU A 15 -8.16 -0.45 12.29
C GLU A 15 -8.19 1.08 12.32
N ASN A 16 -7.25 1.72 13.02
CA ASN A 16 -7.12 3.17 13.02
C ASN A 16 -6.56 3.65 11.68
N ASN A 17 -5.56 2.96 11.14
CA ASN A 17 -4.92 3.33 9.89
C ASN A 17 -5.86 3.20 8.70
N VAL A 18 -6.67 2.14 8.65
CA VAL A 18 -7.63 1.95 7.56
C VAL A 18 -8.71 3.04 7.56
N GLN A 19 -9.14 3.51 8.75
CA GLN A 19 -10.07 4.64 8.86
C GLN A 19 -9.47 5.94 8.29
N VAL A 20 -8.19 6.19 8.58
CA VAL A 20 -7.46 7.34 8.02
C VAL A 20 -7.35 7.23 6.51
N CYS A 21 -7.00 6.05 5.99
CA CYS A 21 -6.90 5.80 4.55
C CYS A 21 -8.24 6.00 3.84
N VAL A 22 -9.32 5.44 4.37
CA VAL A 22 -10.69 5.64 3.85
C VAL A 22 -11.05 7.13 3.82
N SER A 23 -10.76 7.86 4.90
CA SER A 23 -11.01 9.31 4.94
C SER A 23 -10.22 10.08 3.88
N LEU A 24 -8.94 9.75 3.66
CA LEU A 24 -8.11 10.37 2.62
C LEU A 24 -8.61 10.02 1.21
N MET A 25 -9.03 8.76 0.99
CA MET A 25 -9.61 8.32 -0.28
C MET A 25 -10.89 9.07 -0.61
N SER A 26 -11.83 9.15 0.34
CA SER A 26 -13.08 9.89 0.19
C SER A 26 -12.83 11.39 -0.11
N GLN A 27 -11.97 12.05 0.66
CA GLN A 27 -11.63 13.47 0.45
C GLN A 27 -10.97 13.74 -0.91
N ALA A 28 -10.11 12.83 -1.39
CA ALA A 28 -9.47 12.96 -2.69
C ALA A 28 -10.49 12.75 -3.82
N ALA A 29 -11.36 11.75 -3.70
CA ALA A 29 -12.43 11.48 -4.66
C ALA A 29 -13.39 12.67 -4.79
N ASP A 30 -13.81 13.26 -3.66
CA ASP A 30 -14.68 14.46 -3.62
C ASP A 30 -14.07 15.67 -4.33
N ARG A 31 -12.73 15.73 -4.41
CA ARG A 31 -11.98 16.80 -5.11
C ARG A 31 -11.68 16.47 -6.57
N GLY A 32 -12.17 15.34 -7.09
CA GLY A 32 -11.93 14.92 -8.47
C GLY A 32 -10.49 14.46 -8.74
N VAL A 33 -9.81 13.92 -7.72
CA VAL A 33 -8.48 13.32 -7.88
C VAL A 33 -8.58 12.03 -8.70
N SER A 34 -7.68 11.87 -9.66
CA SER A 34 -7.60 10.69 -10.53
C SER A 34 -6.62 9.64 -9.99
N LEU A 35 -5.58 10.09 -9.27
CA LEU A 35 -4.55 9.27 -8.63
C LEU A 35 -4.26 9.78 -7.22
N LEU A 36 -4.52 8.95 -6.20
CA LEU A 36 -4.08 9.15 -4.83
C LEU A 36 -2.93 8.20 -4.52
N VAL A 37 -1.82 8.75 -4.04
CA VAL A 37 -0.68 7.98 -3.53
C VAL A 37 -0.67 8.11 -2.01
N LEU A 38 -0.79 7.00 -1.29
CA LEU A 38 -0.61 6.93 0.16
C LEU A 38 0.79 6.39 0.48
N PRO A 39 1.29 6.55 1.72
CA PRO A 39 2.65 6.14 2.08
C PRO A 39 2.94 4.63 1.92
N GLU A 40 4.20 4.28 2.09
CA GLU A 40 4.65 2.89 2.27
C GLU A 40 4.24 2.37 3.66
N GLY A 41 3.89 1.09 3.75
CA GLY A 41 3.70 0.38 5.01
C GLY A 41 2.52 0.88 5.84
N ILE A 42 1.38 1.17 5.19
CA ILE A 42 0.22 1.83 5.83
C ILE A 42 -0.60 0.93 6.76
N LEU A 43 -0.28 -0.37 6.84
CA LEU A 43 -1.07 -1.33 7.59
C LEU A 43 -0.93 -1.11 9.10
N ALA A 44 0.28 -1.23 9.64
CA ALA A 44 0.60 -0.91 11.04
C ALA A 44 2.10 -0.80 11.24
N ARG A 45 2.51 0.05 12.19
CA ARG A 45 3.92 0.26 12.56
C ARG A 45 4.02 0.65 14.02
N ASP A 46 5.11 0.23 14.66
CA ASP A 46 5.51 0.66 15.99
C ASP A 46 7.02 0.86 16.00
N ASP A 47 7.49 1.94 16.63
CA ASP A 47 8.93 2.27 16.68
C ASP A 47 9.68 1.53 17.80
N ILE A 48 8.95 0.94 18.76
CA ILE A 48 9.49 0.12 19.85
C ILE A 48 9.45 -1.36 19.44
N ASP A 49 8.31 -1.80 18.90
CA ASP A 49 8.09 -3.18 18.47
C ASP A 49 8.29 -3.34 16.96
N ILE A 50 9.56 -3.45 16.56
CA ILE A 50 9.97 -3.51 15.15
C ILE A 50 9.42 -4.72 14.38
N ASP A 51 9.01 -5.78 15.09
CA ASP A 51 8.46 -7.00 14.50
C ASP A 51 6.93 -6.93 14.35
N LEU A 52 6.28 -5.91 14.93
CA LEU A 52 4.84 -5.71 14.83
C LEU A 52 4.34 -5.78 13.37
N PRO A 53 4.93 -5.07 12.39
CA PRO A 53 4.44 -5.08 11.02
C PRO A 53 4.36 -6.49 10.40
N ILE A 54 5.26 -7.39 10.77
CA ILE A 54 5.27 -8.78 10.30
C ILE A 54 4.15 -9.58 10.97
N ARG A 55 3.97 -9.43 12.28
CA ARG A 55 2.97 -10.19 13.04
C ARG A 55 1.53 -9.80 12.68
N VAL A 56 1.32 -8.56 12.27
CA VAL A 56 0.00 -8.04 11.88
C VAL A 56 -0.19 -7.97 10.36
N ALA A 57 0.77 -8.46 9.58
CA ALA A 57 0.66 -8.54 8.13
C ALA A 57 -0.63 -9.28 7.72
N GLN A 58 -1.31 -8.77 6.70
CA GLN A 58 -2.58 -9.33 6.22
C GLN A 58 -2.46 -9.70 4.74
N SER A 59 -3.21 -10.71 4.32
CA SER A 59 -3.35 -11.08 2.91
C SER A 59 -4.12 -10.00 2.13
N LEU A 60 -4.05 -10.06 0.80
CA LEU A 60 -4.75 -9.11 -0.07
C LEU A 60 -6.28 -9.23 -0.01
N ASP A 61 -6.81 -10.32 0.52
CA ASP A 61 -8.23 -10.56 0.83
C ASP A 61 -8.55 -10.36 2.33
N GLY A 62 -7.59 -9.81 3.09
CA GLY A 62 -7.72 -9.52 4.51
C GLY A 62 -8.60 -8.29 4.81
N ALA A 63 -8.92 -8.10 6.09
CA ALA A 63 -9.86 -7.08 6.53
C ALA A 63 -9.42 -5.65 6.21
N PHE A 64 -8.12 -5.34 6.25
CA PHE A 64 -7.59 -4.04 5.85
C PHE A 64 -7.92 -3.74 4.37
N MET A 65 -7.64 -4.71 3.48
CA MET A 65 -7.87 -4.56 2.04
C MET A 65 -9.36 -4.49 1.69
N THR A 66 -10.18 -5.33 2.31
CA THR A 66 -11.64 -5.32 2.12
C THR A 66 -12.23 -3.93 2.33
N ARG A 67 -11.84 -3.24 3.41
CA ARG A 67 -12.29 -1.88 3.71
C ARG A 67 -11.87 -0.84 2.66
N LEU A 68 -10.63 -0.93 2.16
CA LEU A 68 -10.15 -0.02 1.11
C LEU A 68 -10.81 -0.31 -0.25
N GLN A 69 -11.10 -1.57 -0.54
CA GLN A 69 -11.86 -1.94 -1.74
C GLN A 69 -13.30 -1.44 -1.67
N GLU A 70 -13.97 -1.55 -0.51
CA GLU A 70 -15.30 -0.97 -0.29
C GLU A 70 -15.31 0.53 -0.59
N GLU A 71 -14.37 1.30 -0.02
CA GLU A 71 -14.28 2.74 -0.29
C GLU A 71 -13.95 3.03 -1.76
N SER A 72 -13.02 2.28 -2.34
CA SER A 72 -12.64 2.42 -3.75
C SER A 72 -13.81 2.13 -4.71
N ALA A 73 -14.80 1.32 -4.32
CA ALA A 73 -15.94 0.97 -5.17
C ALA A 73 -16.86 2.17 -5.45
N HIS A 74 -16.78 3.24 -4.65
CA HIS A 74 -17.62 4.43 -4.81
C HIS A 74 -17.13 5.41 -5.89
N ASN A 75 -15.94 5.20 -6.45
CA ASN A 75 -15.35 6.13 -7.43
C ASN A 75 -14.38 5.41 -8.39
N ASN A 76 -13.87 6.16 -9.39
CA ASN A 76 -12.91 5.64 -10.38
C ASN A 76 -11.46 6.10 -10.14
N MET A 77 -11.17 6.71 -8.99
CA MET A 77 -9.82 7.12 -8.62
C MET A 77 -8.93 5.89 -8.46
N THR A 78 -7.68 6.01 -8.90
CA THR A 78 -6.66 5.00 -8.59
C THR A 78 -6.00 5.34 -7.27
N THR A 79 -6.00 4.41 -6.30
CA THR A 79 -5.27 4.59 -5.05
C THR A 79 -4.08 3.64 -5.00
N ILE A 80 -2.88 4.16 -4.73
CA ILE A 80 -1.64 3.39 -4.67
C ILE A 80 -1.06 3.50 -3.26
N PHE A 81 -0.60 2.38 -2.71
CA PHE A 81 -0.02 2.27 -1.37
C PHE A 81 0.78 0.97 -1.25
N THR A 82 1.50 0.77 -0.13
CA THR A 82 2.00 -0.57 0.21
C THR A 82 1.49 -1.10 1.55
N ILE A 83 1.35 -2.43 1.61
CA ILE A 83 1.12 -3.19 2.84
C ILE A 83 2.08 -4.38 2.90
N LEU A 84 2.33 -4.89 4.10
CA LEU A 84 3.02 -6.17 4.25
C LEU A 84 2.03 -7.31 4.10
N VAL A 85 2.33 -8.22 3.17
CA VAL A 85 1.56 -9.44 2.89
C VAL A 85 2.36 -10.65 3.36
N PRO A 86 1.79 -11.56 4.17
CA PRO A 86 2.49 -12.77 4.61
C PRO A 86 3.05 -13.59 3.44
N SER A 87 4.25 -14.15 3.62
CA SER A 87 4.95 -14.90 2.58
C SER A 87 5.40 -16.27 3.11
N THR A 88 6.68 -16.42 3.45
CA THR A 88 7.19 -17.60 4.17
C THR A 88 7.03 -17.44 5.69
N PRO A 89 7.11 -18.53 6.49
CA PRO A 89 6.88 -18.46 7.93
C PRO A 89 7.72 -17.37 8.63
N GLY A 90 7.05 -16.43 9.30
CA GLY A 90 7.70 -15.30 9.99
C GLY A 90 8.21 -14.19 9.07
N ARG A 91 7.81 -14.17 7.80
CA ARG A 91 8.27 -13.22 6.79
C ARG A 91 7.11 -12.67 5.96
N ALA A 92 7.31 -11.49 5.39
CA ALA A 92 6.32 -10.84 4.53
C ALA A 92 6.95 -10.34 3.22
N VAL A 93 6.14 -10.03 2.22
CA VAL A 93 6.55 -9.19 1.09
C VAL A 93 6.01 -7.78 1.29
N ASN A 94 6.80 -6.78 0.94
CA ASN A 94 6.32 -5.41 0.85
C ASN A 94 5.58 -5.24 -0.49
N MET A 95 4.25 -5.25 -0.41
CA MET A 95 3.37 -5.31 -1.56
C MET A 95 2.79 -3.94 -1.85
N LEU A 96 3.20 -3.36 -2.97
CA LEU A 96 2.50 -2.24 -3.59
C LEU A 96 1.19 -2.76 -4.16
N VAL A 97 0.10 -2.04 -3.90
CA VAL A 97 -1.24 -2.31 -4.42
C VAL A 97 -1.76 -1.07 -5.13
N ALA A 98 -2.36 -1.25 -6.30
CA ALA A 98 -3.16 -0.24 -6.97
C ALA A 98 -4.63 -0.66 -6.95
N LEU A 99 -5.47 0.13 -6.31
CA LEU A 99 -6.92 -0.04 -6.25
C LEU A 99 -7.64 0.90 -7.22
N ARG A 100 -8.71 0.42 -7.85
CA ARG A 100 -9.63 1.23 -8.65
C ARG A 100 -11.00 0.56 -8.71
N ALA A 101 -12.07 1.32 -8.49
CA ALA A 101 -13.45 0.83 -8.56
C ALA A 101 -13.66 -0.48 -7.76
N GLY A 102 -13.06 -0.57 -6.57
CA GLY A 102 -13.14 -1.73 -5.69
C GLY A 102 -12.27 -2.94 -6.09
N ASN A 103 -11.48 -2.83 -7.16
CA ASN A 103 -10.64 -3.91 -7.65
C ASN A 103 -9.15 -3.60 -7.44
N ILE A 104 -8.38 -4.64 -7.14
CA ILE A 104 -6.91 -4.59 -7.29
C ILE A 104 -6.61 -4.67 -8.78
N VAL A 105 -6.19 -3.54 -9.37
CA VAL A 105 -5.87 -3.44 -10.80
C VAL A 105 -4.40 -3.72 -11.09
N ALA A 106 -3.54 -3.63 -10.07
CA ALA A 106 -2.17 -4.12 -10.09
C ALA A 106 -1.66 -4.37 -8.67
N HIS A 107 -0.67 -5.24 -8.56
CA HIS A 107 0.17 -5.36 -7.38
C HIS A 107 1.61 -5.62 -7.78
N TYR A 108 2.54 -5.30 -6.89
CA TYR A 108 3.97 -5.45 -7.13
C TYR A 108 4.68 -5.70 -5.80
N ALA A 109 5.42 -6.79 -5.69
CA ALA A 109 6.31 -7.04 -4.56
C ALA A 109 7.62 -6.27 -4.76
N LYS A 110 8.03 -5.48 -3.77
CA LYS A 110 9.24 -4.66 -3.79
C LYS A 110 10.47 -5.48 -4.18
N LEU A 111 11.10 -5.12 -5.30
CA LEU A 111 12.29 -5.81 -5.80
C LEU A 111 13.55 -5.51 -4.99
N HIS A 112 13.75 -4.24 -4.63
CA HIS A 112 14.97 -3.77 -4.01
C HIS A 112 14.73 -3.54 -2.53
N LEU A 113 15.32 -4.40 -1.69
CA LEU A 113 15.25 -4.28 -0.23
C LEU A 113 16.45 -3.49 0.29
N TYR A 114 16.22 -2.71 1.33
CA TYR A 114 17.27 -1.92 1.94
C TYR A 114 18.08 -2.76 2.94
N ASP A 115 19.32 -3.07 2.56
CA ASP A 115 20.29 -3.77 3.40
C ASP A 115 21.59 -2.96 3.51
N ALA A 116 21.63 -2.04 4.47
CA ALA A 116 22.81 -1.22 4.74
C ALA A 116 22.85 -0.70 6.18
N PHE A 117 24.06 -0.50 6.68
CA PHE A 117 24.32 -0.09 8.07
C PHE A 117 23.68 -1.07 9.07
N SER A 118 22.92 -0.56 10.03
CA SER A 118 22.22 -1.37 11.05
C SER A 118 20.82 -1.80 10.63
N MET A 119 20.39 -1.52 9.39
CA MET A 119 19.09 -1.91 8.88
C MET A 119 19.25 -3.00 7.82
N GLN A 120 18.49 -4.08 7.98
CA GLN A 120 18.48 -5.21 7.07
C GLN A 120 17.03 -5.62 6.82
N GLU A 121 16.39 -4.98 5.84
CA GLU A 121 14.99 -5.25 5.47
C GLU A 121 14.84 -6.72 5.03
N SER A 122 15.85 -7.31 4.38
CA SER A 122 15.82 -8.71 3.94
C SER A 122 15.73 -9.75 5.08
N HIS A 123 15.97 -9.35 6.33
CA HIS A 123 15.86 -10.24 7.48
C HIS A 123 14.41 -10.72 7.72
N THR A 124 13.42 -9.88 7.38
CA THR A 124 11.99 -10.21 7.56
C THR A 124 11.16 -10.03 6.29
N ILE A 125 11.71 -9.37 5.26
CA ILE A 125 11.03 -9.12 3.99
C ILE A 125 11.60 -9.99 2.87
N ASP A 126 10.73 -10.68 2.15
CA ASP A 126 11.04 -11.39 0.91
C ASP A 126 10.98 -10.42 -0.29
N ALA A 127 12.01 -10.47 -1.14
CA ALA A 127 12.08 -9.62 -2.32
C ALA A 127 11.15 -10.15 -3.43
N GLY A 128 10.57 -9.24 -4.20
CA GLY A 128 9.88 -9.59 -5.44
C GLY A 128 10.84 -10.16 -6.49
N THR A 129 10.27 -10.71 -7.56
CA THR A 129 11.04 -11.27 -8.71
C THR A 129 10.58 -10.74 -10.07
N VAL A 130 9.57 -9.88 -10.09
CA VAL A 130 8.93 -9.37 -11.32
C VAL A 130 9.01 -7.85 -11.34
N ILE A 131 9.27 -7.26 -12.51
CA ILE A 131 9.28 -5.80 -12.71
C ILE A 131 7.87 -5.24 -12.54
N ALA A 132 7.77 -4.06 -11.93
CA ALA A 132 6.49 -3.38 -11.71
C ALA A 132 5.73 -3.15 -13.03
N PRO A 133 4.42 -3.44 -13.06
CA PRO A 133 3.60 -3.16 -14.23
C PRO A 133 3.47 -1.65 -14.46
N VAL A 134 3.17 -1.29 -15.71
CA VAL A 134 2.76 0.07 -16.07
C VAL A 134 1.28 0.24 -15.77
N LEU A 135 0.95 1.27 -15.00
CA LEU A 135 -0.42 1.69 -14.73
C LEU A 135 -0.83 2.78 -15.72
N ASP A 136 -2.04 2.65 -16.25
CA ASP A 136 -2.70 3.69 -17.04
C ASP A 136 -3.78 4.37 -16.19
N VAL A 137 -3.61 5.66 -15.91
CA VAL A 137 -4.57 6.50 -15.18
C VAL A 137 -4.94 7.68 -16.09
N GLU A 138 -6.16 7.70 -16.62
CA GLU A 138 -6.64 8.74 -17.55
C GLU A 138 -5.70 8.99 -18.75
N GLY A 139 -5.04 7.94 -19.28
CA GLY A 139 -4.09 8.06 -20.38
C GLY A 139 -2.67 8.46 -19.96
N PHE A 140 -2.43 8.78 -18.69
CA PHE A 140 -1.09 8.89 -18.13
C PHE A 140 -0.55 7.50 -17.82
N LYS A 141 0.68 7.21 -18.29
CA LYS A 141 1.35 5.92 -18.09
C LYS A 141 2.59 6.09 -17.22
N GLY A 142 2.64 5.40 -16.09
CA GLY A 142 3.79 5.34 -15.19
C GLY A 142 3.95 3.94 -14.61
N ARG A 143 5.17 3.54 -14.20
CA ARG A 143 5.33 2.27 -13.50
C ARG A 143 4.87 2.44 -12.06
N ALA A 144 4.18 1.44 -11.53
CA ALA A 144 3.61 1.52 -10.19
C ALA A 144 4.68 1.83 -9.12
N HIS A 145 5.88 1.25 -9.24
CA HIS A 145 6.98 1.49 -8.30
C HIS A 145 7.64 2.88 -8.39
N ASP A 146 7.41 3.66 -9.45
CA ASP A 146 7.98 5.02 -9.57
C ASP A 146 7.17 6.04 -8.74
N LEU A 147 6.06 5.59 -8.15
CA LEU A 147 5.09 6.41 -7.42
C LEU A 147 5.21 6.25 -5.89
N LEU A 148 6.09 5.35 -5.42
CA LEU A 148 6.41 5.07 -4.02
C LEU A 148 7.92 4.90 -3.80
#